data_AF-A0A7L4R461-F1
#
_entry.id   AF-A0A7L4R461-F1
#
_cell.length_a   1.000
_cell.length_b   1.000
_cell.length_c   1.000
_cell.angle_alpha   90.00
_cell.angle_beta   90.00
_cell.angle_gamma   90.00
#
_symmetry.space_group_name_H-M   'P 1'
#
loop_
_entity.id
_entity.type
_entity.pdbx_description
1 polymer ?
#
loop_
_entity_poly.entity_id
_entity_poly.type
_entity_poly.pdbx_seq_one_letter_code
_entity_poly.pdbx_strand_id
1 'polypeptide(L)'
;MAYKPQYGPGSSAVAENRRKQMDPSKKLEKLRDISDEDIVLLMGHKAPGAAYPSAHPPLTEGEPDCPVRKMVVPLDGAKAGDRIRFIQFADSMFNAPCHPYQRSYVESYRYRGVDPGTLSGRQIVECRERDLEKVAKELVGTELFDPARTGIRGSTVHGHSLRLAEDGMMFDMMQRCILDKKAGMVKYVKNQNSEPLDKEVKVGKPMDEKWLKAHTTIFHSLVGTPFRSDQEYIEYVQRVHSLRTKYGFMPEE
;
A
#
# COMPACT_ATOMS: atom_id res chain seq x y z
N MET A 1 7.91 10.81 31.05
CA MET A 1 8.37 9.66 30.25
C MET A 1 8.02 9.92 28.79
N ALA A 2 8.92 9.62 27.84
CA ALA A 2 8.58 9.73 26.41
C ALA A 2 7.54 8.66 26.04
N TYR A 3 6.55 9.03 25.24
CA TYR A 3 5.53 8.09 24.77
C TYR A 3 6.14 7.06 23.81
N LYS A 4 5.84 5.77 24.01
CA LYS A 4 6.24 4.69 23.11
C LYS A 4 5.00 4.17 22.35
N PRO A 5 4.93 4.38 21.02
CA PRO A 5 3.82 3.87 20.21
C PRO A 5 3.74 2.33 20.24
N GLN A 6 2.51 1.80 20.26
CA GLN A 6 2.25 0.35 20.28
C GLN A 6 1.73 -0.19 18.94
N TYR A 7 1.18 0.68 18.09
CA TYR A 7 0.62 0.42 16.74
C TYR A 7 -0.59 -0.53 16.68
N GLY A 8 -0.59 -1.67 17.36
CA GLY A 8 -1.72 -2.60 17.39
C GLY A 8 -1.54 -3.78 18.38
N PRO A 9 -2.66 -4.39 18.82
CA PRO A 9 -2.65 -5.51 19.77
C PRO A 9 -2.24 -6.83 19.10
N GLY A 10 -2.03 -7.87 19.90
CA GLY A 10 -1.99 -9.26 19.46
C GLY A 10 -0.60 -9.89 19.56
N SER A 11 -0.60 -11.21 19.73
CA SER A 11 0.61 -12.01 19.98
C SER A 11 1.01 -12.91 18.80
N SER A 12 0.21 -12.94 17.73
CA SER A 12 0.51 -13.72 16.53
C SER A 12 1.58 -13.07 15.63
N ALA A 13 2.18 -13.87 14.75
CA ALA A 13 3.06 -13.37 13.69
C ALA A 13 2.37 -12.35 12.78
N VAL A 14 1.06 -12.51 12.52
CA VAL A 14 0.26 -11.55 11.75
C VAL A 14 0.20 -10.20 12.46
N ALA A 15 -0.05 -10.18 13.77
CA ALA A 15 -0.06 -8.95 14.57
C ALA A 15 1.32 -8.28 14.60
N GLU A 16 2.39 -9.06 14.73
CA GLU A 16 3.75 -8.54 14.68
C GLU A 16 4.11 -7.92 13.32
N ASN A 17 3.74 -8.58 12.22
CA ASN A 17 3.92 -8.03 10.87
C ASN A 17 3.18 -6.70 10.70
N ARG A 18 1.95 -6.59 11.20
CA ARG A 18 1.17 -5.34 11.16
C ARG A 18 1.88 -4.22 11.92
N ARG A 19 2.40 -4.49 13.12
CA ARG A 19 3.18 -3.52 13.91
C ARG A 19 4.48 -3.12 13.20
N LYS A 20 5.27 -4.09 12.75
CA LYS A 20 6.53 -3.86 12.01
C LYS A 20 6.29 -2.95 10.80
N GLN A 21 5.26 -3.24 10.02
CA GLN A 21 4.94 -2.46 8.84
C GLN A 21 4.47 -1.04 9.21
N MET A 22 3.74 -0.81 10.30
CA MET A 22 3.34 0.55 10.71
C MET A 22 4.48 1.37 11.34
N ASP A 23 5.48 0.73 11.95
CA ASP A 23 6.52 1.42 12.73
C ASP A 23 7.59 2.10 11.84
N PRO A 24 7.62 3.43 11.70
CA PRO A 24 8.61 4.12 10.86
C PRO A 24 10.06 3.94 11.34
N SER A 25 10.29 3.51 12.58
CA SER A 25 11.64 3.17 13.06
C SER A 25 12.14 1.83 12.54
N LYS A 26 11.25 0.98 12.02
CA LYS A 26 11.58 -0.28 11.38
C LYS A 26 11.72 -0.07 9.88
N LYS A 27 12.86 -0.49 9.34
CA LYS A 27 13.10 -0.49 7.90
C LYS A 27 12.32 -1.62 7.23
N LEU A 28 11.57 -1.29 6.19
CA LEU A 28 10.95 -2.29 5.32
C LEU A 28 12.03 -3.01 4.50
N GLU A 29 11.95 -4.33 4.42
CA GLU A 29 12.91 -5.13 3.67
C GLU A 29 12.79 -4.83 2.18
N LYS A 30 13.89 -4.45 1.52
CA LYS A 30 13.94 -4.24 0.07
C LYS A 30 14.07 -5.58 -0.61
N LEU A 31 13.07 -5.98 -1.40
CA LEU A 31 13.02 -7.28 -2.08
C LEU A 31 13.35 -7.19 -3.56
N ARG A 32 13.27 -5.99 -4.14
CA ARG A 32 13.56 -5.73 -5.53
C ARG A 32 14.03 -4.30 -5.73
N ASP A 33 14.77 -4.09 -6.83
CA ASP A 33 15.08 -2.77 -7.31
C ASP A 33 14.24 -2.46 -8.54
N ILE A 34 13.64 -1.29 -8.57
CA ILE A 34 12.81 -0.81 -9.67
C ILE A 34 13.22 0.62 -9.97
N SER A 35 13.46 0.91 -11.25
CA SER A 35 13.94 2.23 -11.65
C SER A 35 12.84 3.28 -11.49
N ASP A 36 13.23 4.55 -11.37
CA ASP A 36 12.26 5.66 -11.30
C ASP A 36 11.43 5.72 -12.59
N GLU A 37 12.07 5.48 -13.74
CA GLU A 37 11.41 5.39 -15.04
C GLU A 37 10.32 4.29 -15.06
N ASP A 38 10.65 3.10 -14.54
CA ASP A 38 9.71 1.98 -14.51
C ASP A 38 8.53 2.26 -13.56
N ILE A 39 8.76 2.94 -12.43
CA ILE A 39 7.67 3.38 -11.54
C ILE A 39 6.73 4.34 -12.27
N VAL A 40 7.29 5.33 -12.98
CA VAL A 40 6.50 6.29 -13.78
C VAL A 40 5.68 5.57 -14.84
N LEU A 41 6.26 4.60 -15.53
CA LEU A 41 5.58 3.78 -16.54
C LEU A 41 4.44 2.95 -15.93
N LEU A 42 4.68 2.27 -14.80
CA LEU A 42 3.65 1.49 -14.10
C LEU A 42 2.48 2.37 -13.63
N MET A 43 2.79 3.59 -13.16
CA MET A 43 1.79 4.54 -12.71
C MET A 43 0.99 5.16 -13.88
N GLY A 44 1.62 5.40 -15.02
CA GLY A 44 0.93 5.82 -16.24
C GLY A 44 0.34 7.23 -16.21
N HIS A 45 0.89 8.13 -15.39
CA HIS A 45 0.36 9.51 -15.27
C HIS A 45 1.03 10.50 -16.20
N LYS A 46 2.32 10.28 -16.47
CA LYS A 46 3.16 11.07 -17.36
C LYS A 46 4.17 10.17 -18.07
N ALA A 47 4.72 10.64 -19.19
CA ALA A 47 5.87 9.99 -19.80
C ALA A 47 7.12 10.19 -18.92
N PRO A 48 8.05 9.22 -18.87
CA PRO A 48 9.34 9.45 -18.24
C PRO A 48 10.09 10.66 -18.82
N GLY A 49 10.73 11.44 -17.96
CA GLY A 49 11.41 12.68 -18.36
C GLY A 49 10.50 13.89 -18.60
N ALA A 50 9.17 13.71 -18.67
CA ALA A 50 8.25 14.84 -18.76
C ALA A 50 8.24 15.65 -17.46
N ALA A 51 8.08 16.98 -17.61
CA ALA A 51 7.89 17.88 -16.46
C ALA A 51 6.60 17.54 -15.70
N TYR A 52 6.60 17.79 -14.38
CA TYR A 52 5.42 17.61 -13.54
C TYR A 52 4.37 18.68 -13.88
N PRO A 53 3.13 18.29 -14.27
CA PRO A 53 2.06 19.25 -14.46
C PRO A 53 1.60 19.85 -13.11
N SER A 54 1.29 21.15 -13.11
CA SER A 54 0.79 21.87 -11.94
C SER A 54 -0.74 21.91 -11.90
N ALA A 55 -1.33 21.74 -10.72
CA ALA A 55 -2.75 22.01 -10.44
C ALA A 55 -3.00 23.44 -9.94
N HIS A 56 -1.98 24.10 -9.39
CA HIS A 56 -2.01 25.51 -8.98
C HIS A 56 -0.60 26.11 -9.05
N PRO A 57 -0.45 27.46 -8.98
CA PRO A 57 0.87 28.08 -8.96
C PRO A 57 1.70 27.69 -7.72
N PRO A 58 3.04 27.81 -7.76
CA PRO A 58 3.90 27.53 -6.62
C PRO A 58 3.55 28.34 -5.37
N LEU A 59 3.76 27.76 -4.18
CA LEU A 59 3.43 28.41 -2.90
C LEU A 59 4.26 29.69 -2.61
N THR A 60 5.32 29.93 -3.38
CA THR A 60 6.12 31.16 -3.31
C THR A 60 5.37 32.40 -3.80
N GLU A 61 4.25 32.24 -4.50
CA GLU A 61 3.46 33.36 -5.05
C GLU A 61 2.60 34.10 -4.00
N GLY A 62 2.62 33.64 -2.74
CA GLY A 62 2.13 34.40 -1.59
C GLY A 62 0.72 34.02 -1.15
N GLU A 63 0.53 33.96 0.18
CA GLU A 63 -0.75 33.72 0.82
C GLU A 63 -0.85 34.62 2.07
N PRO A 64 -2.06 34.98 2.55
CA PRO A 64 -2.23 35.72 3.80
C PRO A 64 -1.50 35.07 4.97
N ASP A 65 -1.09 35.87 5.95
CA ASP A 65 -0.40 35.33 7.12
C ASP A 65 -1.29 34.34 7.90
N CYS A 66 -0.73 33.18 8.24
CA CYS A 66 -1.40 32.14 8.99
C CYS A 66 -0.38 31.40 9.89
N PRO A 67 -0.44 31.62 11.23
CA PRO A 67 0.52 31.00 12.15
C PRO A 67 0.43 29.47 12.16
N VAL A 68 -0.77 28.91 11.95
CA VAL A 68 -0.98 27.46 11.88
C VAL A 68 -0.33 26.86 10.63
N ARG A 69 -0.48 27.48 9.47
CA ARG A 69 0.14 27.03 8.21
C ARG A 69 1.67 27.02 8.31
N LYS A 70 2.25 28.05 8.93
CA LYS A 70 3.71 28.20 9.12
C LYS A 70 4.35 27.08 9.95
N MET A 71 3.57 26.40 10.81
CA MET A 71 4.06 25.25 11.59
C MET A 71 4.17 23.95 10.78
N VAL A 72 3.49 23.85 9.63
CA VAL A 72 3.41 22.61 8.83
C VAL A 72 4.23 22.76 7.56
N VAL A 73 5.35 22.04 7.48
CA VAL A 73 6.27 22.10 6.32
C VAL A 73 5.64 21.41 5.10
N PRO A 74 5.34 22.10 4.00
CA PRO A 74 4.79 21.46 2.81
C PRO A 74 5.81 20.50 2.16
N LEU A 75 5.30 19.45 1.52
CA LEU A 75 6.10 18.57 0.67
C LEU A 75 6.54 19.30 -0.61
N ASP A 76 7.52 18.75 -1.30
CA ASP A 76 8.10 19.40 -2.48
C ASP A 76 7.09 19.52 -3.63
N GLY A 77 6.24 18.51 -3.82
CA GLY A 77 5.16 18.58 -4.81
C GLY A 77 4.08 19.59 -4.43
N ALA A 78 3.82 19.80 -3.13
CA ALA A 78 2.90 20.83 -2.68
C ALA A 78 3.49 22.23 -2.90
N LYS A 79 4.78 22.44 -2.60
CA LYS A 79 5.50 23.71 -2.86
C LYS A 79 5.47 24.08 -4.34
N ALA A 80 5.70 23.12 -5.21
CA ALA A 80 5.73 23.31 -6.66
C ALA A 80 4.34 23.38 -7.32
N GLY A 81 3.28 23.03 -6.58
CA GLY A 81 1.92 23.03 -7.10
C GLY A 81 1.57 21.84 -7.99
N ASP A 82 2.31 20.73 -7.89
CA ASP A 82 2.08 19.50 -8.65
C ASP A 82 0.64 19.02 -8.53
N ARG A 83 0.05 18.47 -9.59
CA ARG A 83 -1.24 17.78 -9.48
C ARG A 83 -1.20 16.60 -8.49
N ILE A 84 -2.38 16.24 -7.98
CA ILE A 84 -2.58 15.04 -7.17
C ILE A 84 -2.82 13.86 -8.12
N ARG A 85 -2.13 12.74 -7.89
CA ARG A 85 -2.26 11.48 -8.63
C ARG A 85 -2.36 10.32 -7.64
N PHE A 86 -2.48 9.09 -8.16
CA PHE A 86 -2.69 7.91 -7.33
C PHE A 86 -1.86 6.69 -7.74
N ILE A 87 -1.63 5.79 -6.80
CA ILE A 87 -1.29 4.40 -7.08
C ILE A 87 -2.28 3.50 -6.34
N GLN A 88 -2.75 2.44 -6.98
CA GLN A 88 -3.76 1.56 -6.41
C GLN A 88 -3.35 0.10 -6.53
N PHE A 89 -3.56 -0.65 -5.46
CA PHE A 89 -3.22 -2.07 -5.33
C PHE A 89 -4.47 -2.91 -5.09
N ALA A 90 -4.49 -4.12 -5.64
CA ALA A 90 -5.32 -5.21 -5.15
C ALA A 90 -4.39 -6.23 -4.46
N ASP A 91 -4.81 -6.76 -3.31
CA ASP A 91 -4.04 -7.74 -2.53
C ASP A 91 -4.83 -9.03 -2.39
N SER A 92 -4.24 -10.15 -2.81
CA SER A 92 -4.87 -11.46 -2.71
C SER A 92 -5.08 -11.86 -1.25
N MET A 93 -6.29 -12.34 -0.94
CA MET A 93 -6.59 -12.95 0.36
C MET A 93 -5.75 -14.21 0.62
N PHE A 94 -5.12 -14.79 -0.41
CA PHE A 94 -4.16 -15.89 -0.29
C PHE A 94 -2.76 -15.36 0.08
N ASN A 95 -2.67 -14.85 1.32
CA ASN A 95 -1.45 -14.42 2.00
C ASN A 95 -0.60 -13.36 1.27
N ALA A 96 -1.20 -12.38 0.57
CA ALA A 96 -0.44 -11.21 0.14
C ALA A 96 0.28 -10.55 1.34
N PRO A 97 1.46 -9.93 1.17
CA PRO A 97 2.21 -9.46 2.33
C PRO A 97 1.60 -8.22 3.01
N CYS A 98 0.81 -7.44 2.28
CA CYS A 98 0.04 -6.31 2.81
C CYS A 98 -1.43 -6.43 2.39
N HIS A 99 -2.32 -5.75 3.12
CA HIS A 99 -3.77 -5.83 2.93
C HIS A 99 -4.42 -4.44 3.09
N PRO A 100 -5.67 -4.24 2.63
CA PRO A 100 -6.23 -2.89 2.44
C PRO A 100 -6.16 -1.96 3.67
N TYR A 101 -6.70 -2.35 4.83
CA TYR A 101 -6.59 -1.51 6.03
C TYR A 101 -5.15 -1.32 6.49
N GLN A 102 -4.33 -2.37 6.36
CA GLN A 102 -2.93 -2.32 6.74
C GLN A 102 -2.16 -1.30 5.90
N ARG A 103 -2.36 -1.27 4.57
CA ARG A 103 -1.74 -0.27 3.69
C ARG A 103 -2.06 1.15 4.14
N SER A 104 -3.34 1.45 4.39
CA SER A 104 -3.76 2.79 4.82
C SER A 104 -3.13 3.20 6.16
N TYR A 105 -2.95 2.26 7.09
CA TYR A 105 -2.21 2.53 8.32
C TYR A 105 -0.72 2.74 8.07
N VAL A 106 -0.07 1.86 7.30
CA VAL A 106 1.35 2.00 6.91
C VAL A 106 1.60 3.36 6.28
N GLU A 107 0.73 3.75 5.35
CA GLU A 107 0.86 5.01 4.63
C GLU A 107 0.67 6.22 5.55
N SER A 108 -0.31 6.16 6.45
CA SER A 108 -0.56 7.24 7.42
C SER A 108 0.53 7.38 8.48
N TYR A 109 1.19 6.28 8.87
CA TYR A 109 2.27 6.29 9.86
C TYR A 109 3.65 6.62 9.26
N ARG A 110 3.90 6.27 8.01
CA ARG A 110 5.22 6.42 7.37
C ARG A 110 5.34 7.64 6.46
N TYR A 111 4.26 8.03 5.79
CA TYR A 111 4.31 9.04 4.75
C TYR A 111 3.54 10.30 5.16
N ARG A 112 4.01 11.45 4.68
CA ARG A 112 3.40 12.75 4.94
C ARG A 112 2.46 13.09 3.78
N GLY A 113 1.39 13.84 4.05
CA GLY A 113 0.54 14.44 3.01
C GLY A 113 -0.08 13.43 2.05
N VAL A 114 -0.49 12.26 2.57
CA VAL A 114 -1.14 11.18 1.82
C VAL A 114 -2.63 11.12 2.11
N ASP A 115 -3.40 10.66 1.13
CA ASP A 115 -4.84 10.39 1.22
C ASP A 115 -5.12 8.92 0.87
N PRO A 116 -5.14 8.02 1.87
CA PRO A 116 -5.34 6.59 1.64
C PRO A 116 -6.82 6.18 1.68
N GLY A 117 -7.27 5.44 0.67
CA GLY A 117 -8.63 4.90 0.54
C GLY A 117 -8.66 3.38 0.63
N THR A 118 -9.50 2.82 1.50
CA THR A 118 -9.57 1.36 1.76
C THR A 118 -10.88 0.76 1.24
N LEU A 119 -10.79 -0.28 0.41
CA LEU A 119 -11.91 -1.12 0.01
C LEU A 119 -11.51 -2.60 0.12
N SER A 120 -12.46 -3.53 -0.02
CA SER A 120 -12.14 -4.96 0.02
C SER A 120 -11.22 -5.39 -1.13
N GLY A 121 -11.58 -5.02 -2.36
CA GLY A 121 -10.87 -5.45 -3.56
C GLY A 121 -9.76 -4.52 -4.05
N ARG A 122 -9.56 -3.37 -3.40
CA ARG A 122 -8.51 -2.42 -3.75
C ARG A 122 -8.16 -1.49 -2.59
N GLN A 123 -6.96 -0.96 -2.62
CA GLN A 123 -6.51 0.11 -1.74
C GLN A 123 -5.72 1.12 -2.58
N ILE A 124 -6.01 2.41 -2.36
CA ILE A 124 -5.47 3.52 -3.14
C ILE A 124 -4.77 4.49 -2.21
N VAL A 125 -3.70 5.13 -2.67
CA VAL A 125 -3.13 6.30 -2.03
C VAL A 125 -2.98 7.43 -3.04
N GLU A 126 -3.47 8.61 -2.68
CA GLU A 126 -3.36 9.83 -3.46
C GLU A 126 -2.45 10.84 -2.77
N CYS A 127 -1.52 11.44 -3.51
CA CYS A 127 -0.74 12.59 -3.06
C CYS A 127 -0.13 13.35 -4.25
N ARG A 128 0.70 14.36 -3.97
CA ARG A 128 1.35 15.18 -5.00
C ARG A 128 2.29 14.32 -5.85
N GLU A 129 2.23 14.46 -7.18
CA GLU A 129 2.80 13.49 -8.13
C GLU A 129 4.28 13.15 -7.88
N ARG A 130 5.18 14.13 -7.68
CA ARG A 130 6.60 13.83 -7.40
C ARG A 130 6.85 13.13 -6.07
N ASP A 131 5.99 13.37 -5.09
CA ASP A 131 6.08 12.73 -3.77
C ASP A 131 5.49 11.32 -3.83
N LEU A 132 4.42 11.15 -4.61
CA LEU A 132 3.80 9.87 -4.91
C LEU A 132 4.76 8.90 -5.60
N GLU A 133 5.57 9.37 -6.56
CA GLU A 133 6.57 8.52 -7.24
C GLU A 133 7.57 7.91 -6.24
N LYS A 134 7.99 8.68 -5.22
CA LYS A 134 8.88 8.19 -4.15
C LYS A 134 8.18 7.15 -3.28
N VAL A 135 6.93 7.42 -2.89
CA VAL A 135 6.11 6.49 -2.10
C VAL A 135 5.88 5.20 -2.89
N ALA A 136 5.47 5.28 -4.15
CA ALA A 136 5.23 4.15 -5.03
C ALA A 136 6.48 3.26 -5.18
N LYS A 137 7.67 3.86 -5.32
CA LYS A 137 8.94 3.11 -5.37
C LYS A 137 9.17 2.28 -4.13
N GLU A 138 8.88 2.81 -2.94
CA GLU A 138 9.00 2.05 -1.68
C GLU A 138 7.92 0.97 -1.58
N LEU A 139 6.66 1.30 -1.89
CA LEU A 139 5.54 0.35 -1.85
C LEU A 139 5.77 -0.86 -2.78
N VAL A 140 6.35 -0.65 -3.96
CA VAL A 140 6.64 -1.72 -4.93
C VAL A 140 7.99 -2.41 -4.67
N GLY A 141 8.99 -1.68 -4.19
CA GLY A 141 10.36 -2.17 -3.98
C GLY A 141 10.55 -3.05 -2.75
N THR A 142 9.61 -3.04 -1.80
CA THR A 142 9.78 -3.65 -0.48
C THR A 142 8.92 -4.91 -0.26
N GLU A 143 8.98 -5.44 0.96
CA GLU A 143 8.15 -6.53 1.47
C GLU A 143 6.65 -6.25 1.43
N LEU A 144 6.19 -5.03 1.15
CA LEU A 144 4.77 -4.70 1.01
C LEU A 144 4.16 -5.16 -0.33
N PHE A 145 4.99 -5.67 -1.25
CA PHE A 145 4.59 -6.06 -2.59
C PHE A 145 5.14 -7.46 -2.92
N ASP A 146 4.22 -8.36 -3.26
CA ASP A 146 4.54 -9.61 -3.94
C ASP A 146 3.96 -9.55 -5.36
N PRO A 147 4.76 -9.77 -6.41
CA PRO A 147 4.27 -9.55 -7.78
C PRO A 147 3.22 -10.55 -8.26
N ALA A 148 3.00 -11.67 -7.56
CA ALA A 148 1.93 -12.62 -7.89
C ALA A 148 0.65 -12.37 -7.09
N ARG A 149 0.78 -11.91 -5.84
CA ARG A 149 -0.33 -11.71 -4.89
C ARG A 149 -0.76 -10.25 -4.74
N THR A 150 0.02 -9.30 -5.22
CA THR A 150 -0.30 -7.87 -5.23
C THR A 150 -0.27 -7.35 -6.66
N GLY A 151 -1.40 -6.83 -7.13
CA GLY A 151 -1.53 -6.25 -8.47
C GLY A 151 -1.66 -4.73 -8.42
N ILE A 152 -0.96 -4.02 -9.30
CA ILE A 152 -1.10 -2.56 -9.49
C ILE A 152 -2.24 -2.32 -10.48
N ARG A 153 -3.36 -1.77 -10.01
CA ARG A 153 -4.64 -1.75 -10.74
C ARG A 153 -5.45 -0.50 -10.45
N GLY A 154 -5.52 0.45 -11.38
CA GLY A 154 -6.35 1.66 -11.26
C GLY A 154 -7.84 1.42 -11.55
N SER A 155 -8.14 0.48 -12.45
CA SER A 155 -9.50 0.09 -12.84
C SER A 155 -9.64 -1.43 -12.95
N THR A 156 -10.86 -1.94 -13.03
CA THR A 156 -11.15 -3.38 -13.21
C THR A 156 -10.36 -4.24 -12.21
N VAL A 157 -10.56 -3.96 -10.93
CA VAL A 157 -9.68 -4.44 -9.84
C VAL A 157 -9.97 -5.87 -9.37
N HIS A 158 -10.97 -6.54 -9.96
CA HIS A 158 -11.43 -7.86 -9.53
C HIS A 158 -10.26 -8.87 -9.46
N GLY A 159 -10.18 -9.66 -8.38
CA GLY A 159 -9.14 -10.66 -8.19
C GLY A 159 -8.78 -11.00 -6.74
N HIS A 160 -8.92 -10.05 -5.80
CA HIS A 160 -8.48 -10.24 -4.40
C HIS A 160 -9.04 -11.51 -3.72
N SER A 161 -10.30 -11.84 -4.03
CA SER A 161 -11.06 -12.96 -3.46
C SER A 161 -11.16 -14.17 -4.38
N LEU A 162 -10.48 -14.15 -5.54
CA LEU A 162 -10.53 -15.25 -6.50
C LEU A 162 -9.46 -16.28 -6.17
N ARG A 163 -9.71 -17.52 -6.61
CA ARG A 163 -8.67 -18.54 -6.69
C ARG A 163 -7.51 -18.01 -7.53
N LEU A 164 -6.30 -18.37 -7.14
CA LEU A 164 -5.11 -18.13 -7.94
C LEU A 164 -5.17 -18.95 -9.23
N ALA A 165 -4.54 -18.45 -10.28
CA ALA A 165 -4.32 -19.23 -11.50
C ALA A 165 -3.34 -20.39 -11.24
N GLU A 166 -3.23 -21.31 -12.20
CA GLU A 166 -2.34 -22.49 -12.09
C GLU A 166 -0.87 -22.13 -11.84
N ASP A 167 -0.45 -20.95 -12.27
CA ASP A 167 0.89 -20.41 -12.07
C ASP A 167 1.04 -19.60 -10.77
N GLY A 168 0.01 -19.58 -9.91
CA GLY A 168 0.00 -18.89 -8.62
C GLY A 168 -0.29 -17.39 -8.70
N MET A 169 -0.57 -16.86 -9.89
CA MET A 169 -0.89 -15.44 -10.10
C MET A 169 -2.32 -15.11 -9.67
N MET A 170 -2.51 -13.94 -9.06
CA MET A 170 -3.84 -13.39 -8.81
C MET A 170 -4.52 -12.99 -10.11
N PHE A 171 -5.78 -13.40 -10.28
CA PHE A 171 -6.60 -13.04 -11.45
C PHE A 171 -6.56 -11.53 -11.74
N ASP A 172 -6.27 -11.15 -12.98
CA ASP A 172 -6.40 -9.79 -13.52
C ASP A 172 -7.17 -9.86 -14.83
N MET A 173 -8.39 -9.30 -14.86
CA MET A 173 -9.21 -9.28 -16.08
C MET A 173 -8.51 -8.58 -17.25
N MET A 174 -7.66 -7.59 -16.96
CA MET A 174 -6.94 -6.83 -17.99
C MET A 174 -5.56 -7.41 -18.32
N GLN A 175 -5.13 -8.44 -17.58
CA GLN A 175 -3.81 -9.08 -17.67
C GLN A 175 -2.66 -8.06 -17.75
N ARG A 176 -2.63 -7.10 -16.82
CA ARG A 176 -1.59 -6.06 -16.82
C ARG A 176 -0.20 -6.62 -16.50
N CYS A 177 -0.15 -7.69 -15.72
CA CYS A 177 1.05 -8.44 -15.44
C CYS A 177 0.91 -9.92 -15.84
N ILE A 178 2.03 -10.51 -16.25
CA ILE A 178 2.13 -11.90 -16.67
C ILE A 178 3.39 -12.54 -16.07
N LEU A 179 3.32 -13.84 -15.77
CA LEU A 179 4.49 -14.61 -15.39
C LEU A 179 5.25 -15.06 -16.64
N ASP A 180 6.48 -14.60 -16.79
CA ASP A 180 7.43 -15.21 -17.72
C ASP A 180 7.87 -16.56 -17.13
N LYS A 181 7.28 -17.65 -17.64
CA LYS A 181 7.55 -19.02 -17.15
C LYS A 181 9.00 -19.46 -17.35
N LYS A 182 9.73 -18.90 -18.34
CA LYS A 182 11.13 -19.24 -18.58
C LYS A 182 12.05 -18.56 -17.56
N ALA A 183 11.79 -17.29 -17.28
CA ALA A 183 12.57 -16.51 -16.32
C ALA A 183 12.13 -16.69 -14.86
N GLY A 184 10.91 -17.19 -14.64
CA GLY A 184 10.26 -17.22 -13.33
C GLY A 184 10.00 -15.83 -12.77
N MET A 185 9.83 -14.82 -13.63
CA MET A 185 9.68 -13.41 -13.26
C MET A 185 8.33 -12.88 -13.71
N VAL A 186 7.70 -12.07 -12.87
CA VAL A 186 6.52 -11.32 -13.26
C VAL A 186 6.94 -10.04 -13.94
N LYS A 187 6.27 -9.73 -15.04
CA LYS A 187 6.45 -8.48 -15.79
C LYS A 187 5.11 -7.81 -16.05
N TYR A 188 5.10 -6.49 -15.98
CA TYR A 188 3.99 -5.68 -16.45
C TYR A 188 4.15 -5.38 -17.93
N VAL A 189 3.08 -5.60 -18.67
CA VAL A 189 2.95 -5.27 -20.10
C VAL A 189 1.98 -4.11 -20.33
N LYS A 190 1.30 -3.67 -19.26
CA LYS A 190 0.40 -2.51 -19.22
C LYS A 190 0.61 -1.74 -17.93
N ASN A 191 0.31 -0.45 -17.94
CA ASN A 191 0.27 0.36 -16.72
C ASN A 191 -0.96 0.02 -15.85
N GLN A 192 -1.11 0.71 -14.71
CA GLN A 192 -2.22 0.46 -13.78
C GLN A 192 -3.61 0.70 -14.40
N ASN A 193 -3.70 1.58 -15.41
CA ASN A 193 -4.94 1.90 -16.14
C ASN A 193 -5.17 1.00 -17.36
N SER A 194 -4.33 -0.03 -17.54
CA SER A 194 -4.41 -1.02 -18.62
C SER A 194 -3.97 -0.53 -20.00
N GLU A 195 -3.27 0.59 -20.07
CA GLU A 195 -2.65 1.05 -21.32
C GLU A 195 -1.37 0.25 -21.56
N PRO A 196 -1.14 -0.26 -22.78
CA PRO A 196 0.10 -0.97 -23.13
C PRO A 196 1.34 -0.14 -22.81
N LEU A 197 2.39 -0.79 -22.30
CA LEU A 197 3.69 -0.15 -22.10
C LEU A 197 4.56 -0.30 -23.34
N ASP A 198 5.31 0.76 -23.68
CA ASP A 198 6.31 0.72 -24.76
C ASP A 198 7.45 -0.26 -24.47
N LYS A 199 7.71 -0.53 -23.18
CA LYS A 199 8.63 -1.57 -22.71
C LYS A 199 8.03 -2.35 -21.55
N GLU A 200 8.37 -3.64 -21.46
CA GLU A 200 7.97 -4.47 -20.33
C GLU A 200 8.72 -4.05 -19.05
N VAL A 201 8.01 -3.97 -17.94
CA VAL A 201 8.58 -3.66 -16.62
C VAL A 201 8.65 -4.93 -15.78
N LYS A 202 9.86 -5.41 -15.47
CA LYS A 202 10.07 -6.59 -14.63
C LYS A 202 9.98 -6.20 -13.16
N VAL A 203 9.12 -6.89 -12.40
CA VAL A 203 8.86 -6.62 -10.97
C VAL A 203 9.31 -7.76 -10.05
N GLY A 204 10.23 -8.59 -10.54
CA GLY A 204 10.87 -9.66 -9.78
C GLY A 204 10.11 -10.99 -9.80
N LYS A 205 10.59 -11.92 -8.99
CA LYS A 205 10.00 -13.26 -8.84
C LYS A 205 8.87 -13.24 -7.78
N PRO A 206 7.83 -14.07 -7.93
CA PRO A 206 6.89 -14.35 -6.85
C PRO A 206 7.62 -14.90 -5.63
N MET A 207 7.16 -14.53 -4.43
CA MET A 207 7.58 -15.12 -3.17
C MET A 207 6.99 -16.51 -3.02
N ASP A 208 7.71 -17.41 -2.34
CA ASP A 208 7.18 -18.74 -2.03
C ASP A 208 6.12 -18.69 -0.91
N GLU A 209 5.32 -19.75 -0.80
CA GLU A 209 4.24 -19.84 0.21
C GLU A 209 4.75 -19.74 1.66
N LYS A 210 5.97 -20.22 1.92
CA LYS A 210 6.56 -20.17 3.26
C LYS A 210 6.86 -18.73 3.64
N TRP A 211 7.43 -17.96 2.72
CA TRP A 211 7.69 -16.54 2.89
C TRP A 211 6.37 -15.77 3.03
N LEU A 212 5.40 -15.99 2.14
CA LEU A 212 4.10 -15.32 2.17
C LEU A 212 3.37 -15.56 3.50
N LYS A 213 3.31 -16.81 3.96
CA LYS A 213 2.69 -17.14 5.26
C LYS A 213 3.39 -16.48 6.45
N ALA A 214 4.71 -16.29 6.38
CA ALA A 214 5.48 -15.66 7.44
C ALA A 214 5.36 -14.12 7.46
N HIS A 215 5.14 -13.49 6.31
CA HIS A 215 5.15 -12.02 6.16
C HIS A 215 3.77 -11.40 5.94
N THR A 216 2.75 -12.22 5.72
CA THR A 216 1.37 -11.75 5.54
C THR A 216 0.82 -11.02 6.76
N THR A 217 -0.12 -10.12 6.47
CA THR A 217 -0.86 -9.33 7.46
C THR A 217 -2.34 -9.71 7.54
N ILE A 218 -2.77 -10.76 6.83
CA ILE A 218 -4.12 -11.33 6.95
C ILE A 218 -4.15 -12.51 7.91
N PHE A 219 -5.22 -12.59 8.68
CA PHE A 219 -5.60 -13.82 9.36
C PHE A 219 -6.41 -14.69 8.39
N HIS A 220 -6.00 -15.93 8.18
CA HIS A 220 -6.64 -16.84 7.23
C HIS A 220 -6.64 -18.28 7.76
N SER A 221 -7.81 -18.89 7.91
CA SER A 221 -7.94 -20.21 8.55
C SER A 221 -7.41 -21.40 7.73
N LEU A 222 -7.45 -21.33 6.39
CA LEU A 222 -7.02 -22.45 5.53
C LEU A 222 -5.53 -22.42 5.19
N VAL A 223 -4.98 -21.25 4.84
CA VAL A 223 -3.61 -21.13 4.33
C VAL A 223 -2.68 -20.33 5.26
N GLY A 224 -3.16 -19.88 6.42
CA GLY A 224 -2.43 -18.96 7.30
C GLY A 224 -2.74 -19.17 8.78
N THR A 225 -2.68 -18.07 9.54
CA THR A 225 -3.02 -18.04 10.97
C THR A 225 -4.50 -17.67 11.13
N PRO A 226 -5.33 -18.49 11.79
CA PRO A 226 -6.73 -18.16 12.00
C PRO A 226 -6.89 -17.01 13.01
N PHE A 227 -7.80 -16.06 12.77
CA PHE A 227 -7.99 -14.91 13.69
C PHE A 227 -8.33 -15.35 15.12
N ARG A 228 -9.13 -16.42 15.24
CA ARG A 228 -9.54 -17.01 16.52
C ARG A 228 -8.39 -17.52 17.40
N SER A 229 -7.16 -17.63 16.89
CA SER A 229 -6.00 -18.04 17.70
C SER A 229 -5.26 -16.87 18.35
N ASP A 230 -5.58 -15.61 18.03
CA ASP A 230 -4.95 -14.43 18.64
C ASP A 230 -5.91 -13.79 19.66
N GLN A 231 -5.96 -14.39 20.85
CA GLN A 231 -6.92 -14.04 21.90
C GLN A 231 -6.77 -12.58 22.37
N GLU A 232 -5.55 -12.07 22.48
CA GLU A 232 -5.27 -10.67 22.83
C GLU A 232 -5.88 -9.71 21.79
N TYR A 233 -5.77 -10.05 20.50
CA TYR A 233 -6.37 -9.24 19.45
C TYR A 233 -7.90 -9.22 19.56
N ILE A 234 -8.52 -10.39 19.81
CA ILE A 234 -9.97 -10.53 19.97
C ILE A 234 -10.46 -9.70 21.15
N GLU A 235 -9.79 -9.81 22.30
CA GLU A 235 -10.11 -9.05 23.51
C GLU A 235 -10.03 -7.54 23.27
N TYR A 236 -9.01 -7.09 22.54
CA TYR A 236 -8.89 -5.67 22.20
C TYR A 236 -10.05 -5.19 21.31
N VAL A 237 -10.42 -5.96 20.28
CA VAL A 237 -11.55 -5.61 19.40
C VAL A 237 -12.86 -5.57 20.18
N GLN A 238 -13.12 -6.56 21.04
CA GLN A 238 -14.29 -6.62 21.90
C GLN A 238 -14.32 -5.44 22.88
N ARG A 239 -13.18 -5.10 23.50
CA ARG A 239 -13.05 -3.92 24.37
C ARG A 239 -13.41 -2.64 23.63
N VAL A 240 -12.87 -2.41 22.44
CA VAL A 240 -13.19 -1.21 21.64
C VAL A 240 -14.69 -1.14 21.33
N HIS A 241 -15.30 -2.27 20.94
CA HIS A 241 -16.74 -2.33 20.72
C HIS A 241 -17.52 -1.98 22.00
N SER A 242 -17.23 -2.64 23.13
CA SER A 242 -17.93 -2.42 24.39
C SER A 242 -17.81 -0.99 24.89
N LEU A 243 -16.63 -0.36 24.81
CA LEU A 243 -16.43 1.02 25.22
C LEU A 243 -17.18 2.00 24.31
N ARG A 244 -17.17 1.79 22.99
CA ARG A 244 -17.97 2.59 22.04
C ARG A 244 -19.47 2.48 22.32
N THR A 245 -19.95 1.28 22.63
CA THR A 245 -21.36 1.06 22.98
C THR A 245 -21.72 1.74 24.30
N LYS A 246 -20.93 1.52 25.37
CA LYS A 246 -21.17 2.10 26.70
C LYS A 246 -21.21 3.62 26.63
N TYR A 247 -20.13 4.23 26.13
CA TYR A 247 -20.00 5.68 26.13
C TYR A 247 -20.78 6.37 25.01
N GLY A 248 -21.23 5.63 24.00
CA GLY A 248 -22.19 6.11 23.01
C GLY A 248 -23.62 6.20 23.56
N PHE A 249 -23.99 5.34 24.51
CA PHE A 249 -25.25 5.45 25.25
C PHE A 249 -25.19 6.56 26.30
N MET A 250 -24.16 6.53 27.17
CA MET A 250 -23.94 7.55 28.18
C MET A 250 -22.44 7.66 28.50
N PRO A 251 -21.80 8.83 28.28
CA PRO A 251 -20.36 9.00 28.42
C PRO A 251 -19.91 9.15 29.89
N GLU A 252 -20.30 8.22 30.76
CA GLU A 252 -20.00 8.21 32.21
C GLU A 252 -19.16 6.98 32.61
N GLU A 253 -18.20 7.19 33.53
CA GLU A 253 -17.25 6.17 34.01
C GLU A 253 -17.92 4.98 34.71
#